data_AF-A0A2H9LIY2-F1
#
_entry.id   AF-A0A2H9LIY2-F1
#
_cell.length_a   1.000
_cell.length_b   1.000
_cell.length_c   1.000
_cell.angle_alpha   90.00
_cell.angle_beta   90.00
_cell.angle_gamma   90.00
#
_symmetry.space_group_name_H-M   'P 1'
#
loop_
_entity.id
_entity.type
_entity.pdbx_description
1 polymer ?
#
loop_
_entity_poly.entity_id
_entity_poly.type
_entity_poly.pdbx_seq_one_letter_code
_entity_poly.pdbx_strand_id
1 'polypeptide(L)'
;MVEEKLLVRLSGAAAEVLNELVRRGYFATKSEAIRAGILRLGENFGLFKPSMRYWRELGEEIRGSARKMGHEEILEALERLEREA
;
A
#
# COMPACT_ATOMS: atom_id res chain seq x y z
N MET A 1 -4.88 16.93 -12.79
CA MET A 1 -4.24 15.88 -11.98
C MET A 1 -3.06 15.38 -12.77
N VAL A 2 -1.93 15.10 -12.12
CA VAL A 2 -0.76 14.51 -12.78
C VAL A 2 -0.93 13.00 -12.74
N GLU A 3 -0.81 12.33 -13.88
CA GLU A 3 -0.90 10.88 -14.01
C GLU A 3 0.41 10.39 -14.65
N GLU A 4 1.02 9.38 -14.04
CA GLU A 4 2.26 8.78 -14.51
C GLU A 4 2.09 7.26 -14.60
N LYS A 5 2.60 6.66 -15.68
CA LYS A 5 2.53 5.21 -15.90
C LYS A 5 3.93 4.59 -15.84
N LEU A 6 4.09 3.63 -14.93
CA LEU A 6 5.35 2.92 -14.72
C LEU A 6 5.21 1.43 -15.05
N LEU A 7 6.20 0.89 -15.76
CA LEU A 7 6.43 -0.56 -15.85
C LEU A 7 7.71 -0.88 -15.07
N VAL A 8 7.58 -1.70 -14.02
CA VAL A 8 8.72 -2.07 -13.17
C VAL A 8 8.82 -3.58 -13.06
N ARG A 9 10.05 -4.10 -13.15
CA ARG A 9 10.34 -5.52 -12.90
C ARG A 9 10.89 -5.65 -11.49
N LEU A 10 10.18 -6.39 -10.65
CA LEU A 10 10.60 -6.69 -9.27
C LEU A 10 11.12 -8.12 -9.20
N SER A 11 12.14 -8.33 -8.37
CA SER A 11 12.73 -9.63 -8.07
C SER A 11 13.11 -9.71 -6.58
N GLY A 12 13.40 -10.92 -6.10
CA GLY A 12 13.78 -11.17 -4.72
C GLY A 12 12.70 -10.75 -3.71
N ALA A 13 13.13 -10.28 -2.54
CA ALA A 13 12.27 -9.95 -1.41
C ALA A 13 11.13 -8.96 -1.77
N ALA A 14 11.40 -7.95 -2.60
CA ALA A 14 10.37 -6.98 -3.01
C ALA A 14 9.23 -7.64 -3.78
N ALA A 15 9.53 -8.61 -4.65
CA ALA A 15 8.51 -9.36 -5.38
C ALA A 15 7.73 -10.29 -4.45
N GLU A 16 8.41 -10.96 -3.52
CA GLU A 16 7.80 -11.85 -2.54
C GLU A 16 6.82 -11.11 -1.62
N VAL A 17 7.25 -9.99 -1.05
CA VAL A 17 6.41 -9.15 -0.19
C VAL A 17 5.20 -8.64 -0.95
N LEU A 18 5.38 -8.09 -2.16
CA LEU A 18 4.26 -7.61 -2.97
C LEU A 18 3.24 -8.70 -3.27
N ASN A 19 3.71 -9.93 -3.55
CA ASN A 19 2.82 -11.06 -3.77
C ASN A 19 2.08 -11.46 -2.48
N GLU A 20 2.75 -11.45 -1.33
CA GLU A 20 2.16 -11.82 -0.04
C GLU A 20 1.10 -10.83 0.40
N LEU A 21 1.34 -9.53 0.19
CA LEU A 21 0.42 -8.46 0.50
C LEU A 21 -0.94 -8.65 -0.20
N VAL A 22 -0.91 -9.06 -1.47
CA VAL A 22 -2.14 -9.36 -2.22
C VAL A 22 -2.73 -10.71 -1.83
N ARG A 23 -1.89 -11.74 -1.67
CA ARG A 23 -2.33 -13.11 -1.32
C ARG A 23 -3.10 -13.17 -0.01
N ARG A 24 -2.63 -12.46 1.01
CA ARG A 24 -3.26 -12.36 2.33
C ARG A 24 -4.48 -11.43 2.34
N GLY A 25 -4.72 -10.70 1.25
CA GLY A 25 -5.88 -9.84 1.10
C GLY A 25 -5.72 -8.44 1.70
N TYR A 26 -4.51 -8.01 2.07
CA TYR A 26 -4.25 -6.64 2.52
C TYR A 26 -4.51 -5.62 1.40
N PHE A 27 -4.25 -5.99 0.15
CA PHE A 27 -4.60 -5.21 -1.04
C PHE A 27 -5.26 -6.11 -2.09
N ALA A 28 -6.17 -5.55 -2.90
CA ALA A 28 -6.84 -6.31 -3.95
C ALA A 28 -5.93 -6.51 -5.16
N THR A 29 -5.05 -5.56 -5.45
CA THR A 29 -4.11 -5.63 -6.57
C THR A 29 -2.69 -5.25 -6.17
N LYS A 30 -1.71 -5.73 -6.95
CA LYS A 30 -0.31 -5.32 -6.79
C LYS A 30 -0.12 -3.82 -7.01
N SER A 31 -0.88 -3.25 -7.95
CA SER A 31 -0.82 -1.82 -8.27
C SER A 31 -1.26 -0.96 -7.07
N GLU A 32 -2.31 -1.37 -6.35
CA GLU A 32 -2.71 -0.71 -5.10
C GLU A 32 -1.62 -0.75 -4.04
N ALA A 33 -1.06 -1.94 -3.79
CA ALA A 33 0.00 -2.11 -2.80
C ALA A 33 1.21 -1.22 -3.12
N ILE A 34 1.58 -1.09 -4.40
CA ILE A 34 2.65 -0.19 -4.85
C ILE A 34 2.27 1.28 -4.60
N ARG A 35 1.05 1.71 -4.98
CA ARG A 35 0.59 3.09 -4.73
C ARG A 35 0.60 3.44 -3.24
N ALA A 36 0.09 2.54 -2.39
CA ALA A 36 0.14 2.68 -0.94
C ALA A 36 1.58 2.77 -0.41
N GLY A 37 2.48 1.92 -0.92
CA GLY A 37 3.90 1.95 -0.56
C GLY A 37 4.57 3.26 -0.93
N ILE A 38 4.30 3.82 -2.11
CA ILE A 38 4.86 5.12 -2.54
C ILE A 38 4.37 6.25 -1.61
N LEU A 39 3.09 6.27 -1.27
CA LEU A 39 2.55 7.25 -0.31
C LEU A 39 3.24 7.12 1.05
N ARG A 40 3.35 5.90 1.58
CA ARG A 40 4.04 5.65 2.86
C ARG A 40 5.50 6.11 2.83
N LEU A 41 6.22 5.87 1.73
CA LEU A 41 7.58 6.37 1.56
C LEU A 41 7.62 7.91 1.59
N GLY A 42 6.73 8.57 0.84
CA GLY A 42 6.65 10.04 0.83
C GLY A 42 6.37 10.62 2.22
N GLU A 43 5.51 9.99 3.01
CA GLU A 43 5.25 10.34 4.40
C GLU A 43 6.51 10.17 5.29
N ASN A 44 7.18 9.03 5.18
CA ASN A 44 8.39 8.73 5.96
C ASN A 44 9.54 9.72 5.68
N PHE A 45 9.63 10.23 4.44
CA PHE A 45 10.60 11.25 4.05
C PHE A 45 10.10 12.69 4.27
N GLY A 46 8.91 12.89 4.84
CA GLY A 46 8.36 14.21 5.13
C GLY A 46 7.93 15.01 3.89
N LEU A 47 7.71 14.34 2.74
CA LEU A 47 7.22 14.98 1.52
C LEU A 47 5.77 15.46 1.68
N PHE A 48 4.99 14.82 2.54
CA PHE A 48 3.64 15.25 2.93
C PHE A 48 3.24 14.71 4.31
N LYS A 49 2.16 15.25 4.90
CA LYS A 49 1.62 14.83 6.21
C LYS A 49 0.53 13.75 6.07
N PRO A 50 0.37 12.82 7.03
CA PRO A 50 -0.61 11.73 6.95
C PRO A 50 -2.07 12.19 6.77
N SER A 51 -2.40 13.40 7.26
CA SER A 51 -3.74 14.01 7.17
C SER A 51 -4.12 14.47 5.76
N MET A 52 -3.29 14.24 4.75
CA MET A 52 -3.52 14.71 3.39
C MET A 52 -4.53 13.83 2.65
N ARG A 53 -5.29 14.50 1.77
CA ARG A 53 -6.36 13.96 0.91
C ARG A 53 -6.01 12.64 0.18
N TYR A 54 -4.72 12.37 -0.03
CA TYR A 54 -4.19 11.21 -0.75
C TYR A 54 -4.56 9.85 -0.13
N TRP A 55 -4.53 9.70 1.19
CA TRP A 55 -4.95 8.44 1.82
C TRP A 55 -6.47 8.21 1.70
N ARG A 56 -7.24 9.30 1.68
CA ARG A 56 -8.70 9.24 1.43
C ARG A 56 -9.00 8.87 -0.02
N GLU A 57 -8.30 9.47 -0.98
CA GLU A 57 -8.42 9.16 -2.42
C GLU A 57 -8.00 7.71 -2.71
N LEU A 58 -6.90 7.24 -2.13
CA LEU A 58 -6.49 5.84 -2.23
C LEU A 58 -7.52 4.90 -1.58
N GLY A 59 -8.11 5.28 -0.44
CA GLY A 59 -9.18 4.52 0.20
C GLY A 59 -10.49 4.48 -0.60
N GLU A 60 -10.77 5.47 -1.46
CA GLU A 60 -11.89 5.44 -2.42
C GLU A 60 -11.56 4.53 -3.61
N GLU A 61 -10.33 4.59 -4.15
CA GLU A 61 -9.87 3.64 -5.19
C GLU A 61 -9.94 2.19 -4.69
N ILE A 62 -9.49 1.94 -3.46
CA ILE A 62 -9.51 0.61 -2.85
C ILE A 62 -10.94 0.14 -2.61
N ARG A 63 -11.85 1.00 -2.13
CA ARG A 63 -13.27 0.64 -1.91
C ARG A 63 -14.02 0.30 -3.19
N GLY A 64 -13.58 0.80 -4.34
CA GLY A 64 -14.07 0.38 -5.65
C GLY A 64 -13.68 -1.07 -6.01
N SER A 65 -12.64 -1.61 -5.37
CA SER A 65 -12.21 -2.99 -5.49
C SER A 65 -12.84 -3.86 -4.37
N ALA A 66 -13.33 -5.05 -4.69
CA ALA A 66 -14.24 -5.81 -3.84
C ALA A 66 -13.65 -6.50 -2.58
N ARG A 67 -12.67 -5.91 -1.86
CA ARG A 67 -12.22 -6.43 -0.54
C ARG A 67 -11.89 -5.32 0.47
N LYS A 68 -12.30 -5.59 1.73
CA LYS A 68 -12.21 -4.71 2.91
C LYS A 68 -11.13 -5.24 3.86
N MET A 69 -9.97 -4.61 3.90
CA MET A 69 -9.25 -4.44 5.16
C MET A 69 -9.17 -2.94 5.43
N GLY A 70 -9.64 -2.53 6.60
CA GLY A 70 -9.56 -1.14 7.04
C GLY A 70 -8.11 -0.70 7.19
N HIS A 71 -7.86 0.60 7.08
CA HIS A 71 -6.53 1.19 7.25
C HIS A 71 -5.85 0.76 8.56
N GLU A 72 -6.61 0.67 9.66
CA GLU A 72 -6.13 0.16 10.95
C GLU A 72 -5.70 -1.30 10.88
N GLU A 73 -6.43 -2.16 10.17
CA GLU A 73 -6.09 -3.58 10.05
C GLU A 73 -4.82 -3.81 9.24
N ILE A 74 -4.53 -2.93 8.28
CA ILE A 74 -3.26 -2.94 7.53
C ILE A 74 -2.10 -2.52 8.45
N LEU A 75 -2.27 -1.44 9.23
CA LEU A 75 -1.25 -0.96 10.15
C LEU A 75 -0.95 -1.98 11.26
N GLU A 76 -1.98 -2.55 11.88
CA GLU A 76 -1.83 -3.59 12.89
C GLU A 76 -1.14 -4.85 12.35
N ALA A 77 -1.39 -5.21 11.10
CA ALA A 77 -0.74 -6.36 10.49
C ALA A 77 0.74 -6.12 10.19
N LEU A 78 1.10 -4.90 9.79
CA LEU A 78 2.49 -4.49 9.59
C LEU A 78 3.25 -4.45 10.93
N GLU A 79 2.64 -3.90 11.98
CA GLU A 79 3.23 -3.90 13.33
C GLU A 79 3.43 -5.32 13.88
N ARG A 80 2.53 -6.26 13.56
CA ARG A 80 2.70 -7.68 13.94
C ARG A 80 3.90 -8.31 13.25
N LEU A 81 4.07 -8.08 11.94
CA LEU A 81 5.21 -8.60 11.18
C LEU A 81 6.56 -8.05 11.66
N GLU A 82 6.62 -6.79 12.10
CA GLU A 82 7.84 -6.20 12.70
C GLU A 82 8.19 -6.80 14.06
N ARG A 83 7.22 -7.37 14.80
CA ARG A 83 7.45 -8.01 16.11
C ARG A 83 7.81 -9.50 16.01
N GLU A 84 7.47 -10.14 14.89
CA GLU A 84 7.70 -11.58 14.65
C GLU A 84 9.01 -11.87 13.88
N ALA A 85 9.72 -10.83 13.42
CA ALA A 85 11.03 -10.89 12.78
C ALA A 85 12.16 -10.55 13.77
#